data_AF-A0A7K1GGB3-F1
#
_entry.id   AF-A0A7K1GGB3-F1
#
_cell.length_a   1.000
_cell.length_b   1.000
_cell.length_c   1.000
_cell.angle_alpha   90.00
_cell.angle_beta   90.00
_cell.angle_gamma   90.00
#
_symmetry.space_group_name_H-M   'P 1'
#
loop_
_entity.id
_entity.type
_entity.pdbx_description
1 polymer ?
#
loop_
_entity_poly.entity_id
_entity_poly.type
_entity_poly.pdbx_seq_one_letter_code
_entity_poly.pdbx_strand_id
1 'polypeptide(L)'
;DWMAAEFQAEEGVDLKSDAIALQRLKEAAEKAKVELSSSTQTEINLPYITATASGPKHLVKTLTRAKFEQLAGDLIQRTIEPCKSALKNAGM
;
A
#
# COMPACT_ATOMS: atom_id res chain seq x y z
N ASP A 1 0.42 5.12 -1.17
CA ASP A 1 0.06 5.83 -2.43
C ASP A 1 -0.94 5.10 -3.29
N TRP A 2 -0.66 3.86 -3.71
CA TRP A 2 -1.51 3.08 -4.62
C TRP A 2 -3.01 3.12 -4.28
N MET A 3 -3.40 2.80 -3.04
CA MET A 3 -4.82 2.79 -2.62
C MET A 3 -5.50 4.16 -2.77
N ALA A 4 -4.81 5.25 -2.40
CA ALA A 4 -5.38 6.59 -2.50
C ALA A 4 -5.52 7.03 -3.97
N ALA A 5 -4.56 6.66 -4.82
CA ALA A 5 -4.61 6.97 -6.24
C ALA A 5 -5.74 6.20 -6.95
N GLU A 6 -5.93 4.91 -6.64
CA GLU A 6 -7.06 4.14 -7.18
C GLU A 6 -8.40 4.70 -6.70
N PHE A 7 -8.52 5.01 -5.41
CA PHE A 7 -9.74 5.58 -4.88
C PHE A 7 -10.06 6.95 -5.50
N GLN A 8 -9.05 7.79 -5.71
CA GLN A 8 -9.22 9.07 -6.39
C GLN A 8 -9.64 8.89 -7.85
N ALA A 9 -9.13 7.87 -8.54
CA ALA A 9 -9.52 7.56 -9.92
C ALA A 9 -10.98 7.05 -10.01
N GLU A 10 -11.45 6.31 -9.01
CA GLU A 10 -12.79 5.71 -8.99
C GLU A 10 -13.85 6.67 -8.44
N GLU A 11 -13.54 7.40 -7.38
CA GLU A 11 -14.51 8.20 -6.61
C GLU A 11 -14.28 9.71 -6.74
N GLY A 12 -13.19 10.14 -7.38
CA GLY A 12 -12.87 11.55 -7.57
C GLY A 12 -12.41 12.28 -6.31
N VAL A 13 -12.16 11.57 -5.21
CA VAL A 13 -11.78 12.14 -3.91
C VAL A 13 -10.37 11.76 -3.53
N ASP A 14 -9.55 12.75 -3.20
CA ASP A 14 -8.21 12.50 -2.64
C ASP A 14 -8.30 12.21 -1.14
N LEU A 15 -8.12 10.95 -0.75
CA LEU A 15 -8.09 10.56 0.67
C LEU A 15 -6.86 11.08 1.42
N LYS A 16 -5.83 11.59 0.73
CA LYS A 16 -4.63 12.14 1.38
C LYS A 16 -4.87 13.54 1.95
N SER A 17 -5.86 14.28 1.44
CA SER A 17 -6.18 15.61 1.97
C SER A 17 -6.91 15.57 3.31
N ASP A 18 -7.54 14.43 3.64
CA ASP A 18 -8.18 14.19 4.93
C ASP A 18 -7.22 13.44 5.87
N ALA A 19 -6.81 14.09 6.96
CA ALA A 19 -5.87 13.53 7.92
C ALA A 19 -6.39 12.24 8.59
N ILE A 20 -7.71 12.15 8.84
CA ILE A 20 -8.33 10.98 9.47
C ILE A 20 -8.36 9.82 8.47
N ALA A 21 -8.79 10.07 7.23
CA ALA A 21 -8.79 9.06 6.17
C ALA A 21 -7.37 8.56 5.89
N LEU A 22 -6.39 9.46 5.83
CA LEU A 22 -4.98 9.12 5.63
C LEU A 22 -4.44 8.22 6.75
N GLN A 23 -4.78 8.52 8.01
CA GLN A 23 -4.35 7.70 9.14
C GLN A 23 -4.92 6.27 9.05
N ARG A 24 -6.23 6.15 8.77
CA ARG A 24 -6.89 4.85 8.59
C ARG A 24 -6.32 4.07 7.40
N LEU A 25 -6.01 4.76 6.30
CA LEU A 25 -5.33 4.17 5.15
C LEU A 25 -3.96 3.60 5.52
N LYS A 26 -3.17 4.31 6.34
CA LYS A 26 -1.85 3.83 6.79
C LYS A 26 -1.97 2.56 7.62
N GLU A 27 -2.90 2.54 8.58
CA GLU A 27 -3.12 1.38 9.45
C GLU A 27 -3.57 0.16 8.63
N ALA A 28 -4.49 0.36 7.69
CA ALA A 28 -4.94 -0.70 6.80
C ALA A 28 -3.83 -1.19 5.85
N ALA A 29 -3.00 -0.28 5.33
CA ALA A 29 -1.85 -0.62 4.50
C ALA A 29 -0.85 -1.49 5.28
N GLU A 30 -0.54 -1.12 6.53
CA GLU A 30 0.39 -1.86 7.37
C GLU A 30 -0.14 -3.26 7.69
N LYS A 31 -1.42 -3.36 8.05
CA LYS A 31 -2.07 -4.65 8.28
C LYS A 31 -2.04 -5.54 7.04
N ALA A 32 -2.40 -5.00 5.88
CA ALA A 32 -2.37 -5.72 4.61
C ALA A 32 -0.95 -6.21 4.25
N LYS A 33 0.07 -5.37 4.45
CA LYS A 33 1.48 -5.74 4.24
C LYS A 33 1.89 -6.95 5.10
N VAL A 34 1.53 -6.94 6.38
CA VAL A 34 1.83 -8.04 7.30
C VAL A 34 1.11 -9.31 6.88
N GLU A 35 -0.18 -9.23 6.54
CA GLU A 35 -0.95 -10.39 6.07
C GLU A 35 -0.39 -10.98 4.77
N LEU A 36 0.06 -10.15 3.83
CA LEU A 36 0.68 -10.61 2.58
C LEU A 36 2.02 -11.31 2.76
N SER A 37 2.65 -11.19 3.94
CA SER A 37 3.87 -11.93 4.27
C SER A 37 3.60 -13.43 4.45
N SER A 38 2.36 -13.82 4.78
CA SER A 38 1.95 -15.22 4.89
C SER A 38 0.95 -15.63 3.81
N SER A 39 0.02 -14.74 3.42
CA SER A 39 -1.04 -15.00 2.44
C SER A 39 -0.71 -14.50 1.03
N THR A 40 -1.36 -15.06 0.01
CA THR A 40 -1.20 -14.65 -1.40
C THR A 40 -2.05 -13.44 -1.78
N GLN A 41 -3.08 -13.13 -1.00
CA GLN A 41 -3.95 -11.97 -1.16
C GLN A 41 -4.53 -11.55 0.19
N THR A 42 -4.97 -10.30 0.29
CA THR A 42 -5.71 -9.73 1.43
C THR A 42 -6.78 -8.76 0.91
N GLU A 43 -7.88 -8.63 1.65
CA GLU A 43 -8.91 -7.64 1.37
C GLU A 43 -8.77 -6.46 2.33
N ILE A 44 -8.64 -5.27 1.76
CA ILE A 44 -8.61 -4.00 2.47
C ILE A 44 -10.01 -3.43 2.45
N ASN A 45 -10.64 -3.38 3.62
CA ASN A 45 -12.01 -2.89 3.78
C ASN A 45 -12.06 -1.77 4.82
N LEU A 46 -12.23 -0.54 4.35
CA LEU A 46 -12.34 0.68 5.14
C LEU A 46 -13.74 1.28 4.95
N PRO A 47 -14.69 0.95 5.85
CA PRO A 47 -16.02 1.53 5.76
C PRO A 47 -16.00 3.00 6.20
N TYR A 48 -16.86 3.81 5.57
CA TYR A 48 -17.02 5.24 5.87
C TYR A 48 -15.69 5.98 5.88
N ILE A 49 -14.88 5.77 4.83
CA ILE A 49 -13.53 6.36 4.74
C ILE A 49 -13.58 7.85 4.44
N THR A 50 -14.61 8.30 3.72
CA THR A 50 -14.88 9.72 3.43
C THR A 50 -16.35 9.92 3.09
N ALA A 51 -16.79 11.17 2.93
CA ALA A 51 -18.14 11.53 2.52
C ALA A 51 -18.09 12.48 1.31
N THR A 52 -19.00 12.26 0.36
CA THR A 52 -19.17 13.09 -0.84
C THR A 52 -20.58 13.69 -0.86
N ALA A 53 -20.86 14.57 -1.82
CA ALA A 53 -22.22 15.05 -2.07
C ALA A 53 -23.23 13.91 -2.35
N SER A 54 -22.76 12.74 -2.79
CA SER A 54 -23.58 11.54 -3.02
C SER A 54 -23.77 10.66 -1.78
N GLY A 55 -23.11 11.00 -0.66
CA GLY A 55 -23.16 10.24 0.59
C GLY A 55 -21.80 9.66 1.01
N PRO A 56 -21.80 8.83 2.08
CA PRO A 56 -20.60 8.18 2.58
C PRO A 56 -20.01 7.21 1.56
N LYS A 57 -18.67 7.12 1.53
CA LYS A 57 -17.91 6.22 0.66
C LYS A 57 -17.10 5.23 1.49
N HIS A 58 -16.87 4.07 0.89
CA HIS A 58 -16.13 2.96 1.46
C HIS A 58 -14.99 2.60 0.52
N LEU A 59 -13.85 2.17 1.05
CA LEU A 59 -12.79 1.60 0.24
C LEU A 59 -12.78 0.09 0.45
N VAL A 60 -13.06 -0.67 -0.61
CA VAL A 60 -12.96 -2.13 -0.62
C VAL A 60 -12.07 -2.52 -1.78
N LYS A 61 -10.89 -3.06 -1.47
CA LYS A 61 -9.89 -3.43 -2.48
C LYS A 61 -9.17 -4.71 -2.09
N THR A 62 -9.06 -5.63 -3.04
CA THR A 62 -8.21 -6.82 -2.89
C THR A 62 -6.79 -6.49 -3.37
N LEU A 63 -5.79 -6.75 -2.52
CA LEU A 63 -4.38 -6.64 -2.87
C LEU A 63 -3.76 -8.04 -2.91
N THR A 64 -3.09 -8.37 -4.01
CA THR A 64 -2.35 -9.62 -4.14
C THR A 64 -0.88 -9.43 -3.77
N ARG A 65 -0.21 -10.51 -3.33
CA ARG A 65 1.23 -10.51 -3.03
C ARG A 65 2.04 -10.08 -4.24
N ALA A 66 1.70 -10.59 -5.43
CA ALA A 66 2.37 -10.21 -6.67
C ALA A 66 2.27 -8.69 -6.96
N LYS A 67 1.09 -8.09 -6.74
CA LYS A 67 0.93 -6.64 -6.90
C LYS A 67 1.73 -5.87 -5.85
N PHE A 68 1.73 -6.34 -4.60
CA PHE A 68 2.52 -5.74 -3.52
C PHE A 68 4.03 -5.79 -3.82
N GLU A 69 4.55 -6.93 -4.28
CA GLU A 69 5.95 -7.08 -4.69
C GLU A 69 6.30 -6.17 -5.87
N GLN A 70 5.39 -5.99 -6.84
CA GLN A 70 5.57 -5.02 -7.91
C GLN A 70 5.69 -3.59 -7.37
N LEU A 71 4.85 -3.20 -6.40
CA LEU A 71 4.88 -1.87 -5.77
C LEU A 71 6.14 -1.64 -4.93
N ALA A 72 6.65 -2.69 -4.27
CA ALA A 72 7.84 -2.64 -3.43
C ALA A 72 9.16 -2.94 -4.19
N GLY A 73 9.07 -3.31 -5.48
CA GLY A 73 10.19 -3.85 -6.24
C GLY A 73 11.43 -2.96 -6.26
N ASP A 74 11.27 -1.65 -6.47
CA ASP A 74 12.39 -0.69 -6.44
C ASP A 74 13.07 -0.66 -5.07
N LEU A 75 12.29 -0.67 -3.98
CA LEU A 75 12.83 -0.68 -2.61
C LEU A 75 13.65 -1.95 -2.36
N ILE A 76 13.17 -3.10 -2.84
CA ILE A 76 13.87 -4.38 -2.72
C ILE A 76 15.17 -4.35 -3.54
N GLN A 77 15.14 -3.85 -4.78
CA GLN A 77 16.35 -3.75 -5.61
C GLN A 77 17.41 -2.85 -4.96
N ARG A 78 17.00 -1.77 -4.32
CA ARG A 78 17.89 -0.86 -3.58
C ARG A 78 18.59 -1.51 -2.38
N THR A 79 18.08 -2.62 -1.83
CA THR A 79 18.78 -3.35 -0.76
C THR A 79 19.84 -4.31 -1.29
N ILE A 80 19.76 -4.72 -2.56
CA ILE A 80 20.70 -5.66 -3.17
C ILE A 80 22.08 -5.01 -3.38
N GLU A 81 22.11 -3.75 -3.84
CA GLU A 81 23.36 -3.07 -4.17
C GLU A 81 24.30 -2.87 -2.96
N PRO A 82 23.81 -2.46 -1.77
CA PRO A 82 24.60 -2.46 -0.55
C PRO A 82 25.14 -3.85 -0.18
N CYS A 83 24.34 -4.91 -0.33
CA CYS A 83 24.77 -6.28 -0.04
C CYS A 83 25.91 -6.72 -0.97
N LYS A 84 25.82 -6.43 -2.27
CA LYS A 84 26.90 -6.71 -3.23
C LYS A 84 28.17 -5.94 -2.90
N SER A 85 28.03 -4.66 -2.55
CA SER A 85 29.17 -3.82 -2.16
C SER A 85 29.86 -4.36 -0.91
N ALA A 86 29.09 -4.82 0.09
CA ALA A 86 29.62 -5.42 1.30
C ALA A 86 30.40 -6.71 1.02
N LEU A 87 29.86 -7.60 0.18
CA LEU A 87 30.55 -8.83 -0.23
C LEU A 87 31.87 -8.53 -0.94
N LYS A 88 31.85 -7.59 -1.90
CA LYS A 88 33.06 -7.16 -2.61
C LYS A 88 34.12 -6.59 -1.65
N ASN A 89 33.71 -5.80 -0.66
CA ASN A 89 34.62 -5.25 0.34
C ASN A 89 35.19 -6.32 1.29
N ALA A 90 34.49 -7.44 1.48
CA ALA A 90 34.96 -8.59 2.24
C ALA A 90 35.92 -9.50 1.45
N GLY A 91 36.22 -9.16 0.18
CA GLY A 91 37.07 -9.98 -0.69
C GLY A 91 36.39 -11.24 -1.20
N MET A 92 35.05 -11.29 -1.17
CA MET A 92 34.23 -12.31 -1.82
C MET A 92 33.81 -11.89 -3.22
#